data_AF-A0A835N0S4-F1
#
_entry.id   AF-A0A835N0S4-F1
#
_cell.length_a   1.000
_cell.length_b   1.000
_cell.length_c   1.000
_cell.angle_alpha   90.00
_cell.angle_beta   90.00
_cell.angle_gamma   90.00
#
_symmetry.space_group_name_H-M   'P 1'
#
loop_
_entity.id
_entity.type
_entity.pdbx_description
1 polymer ?
#
loop_
_entity_poly.entity_id
_entity_poly.type
_entity_poly.pdbx_seq_one_letter_code
_entity_poly.pdbx_strand_id
1 'polypeptide(L)'
;MVKTMILTKQYRCIHSSSCQCTKGHLSEDVIFLVFQQLNWNPKLIATLSCVCKWFDDLAKRVLWKEFCRTRAPKMMLDLQSSGSHSVDGNWRALGKLLIYCSGCTKGGLFNNINIPGHFVYRTRFSRTSGKSFLLPQCRTDVLYVSDPCEHLDQGDEGDVGFFRGIFKSFSMSKVRKMLIKRKAQLHPTEVCPYCKAKLWSMQQAEMIPQSASCRLGAYDDCIEYYVCLNGHMLGICTLLPLSDSEEASELE
;
A
#
# COMPACT_ATOMS: atom_id res chain seq x y z
N MET A 1 -62.92 -20.53 6.51
CA MET A 1 -61.80 -20.51 7.48
C MET A 1 -60.73 -19.55 6.98
N VAL A 2 -60.63 -18.36 7.58
CA VAL A 2 -59.59 -17.38 7.24
C VAL A 2 -58.29 -17.84 7.90
N LYS A 3 -57.27 -18.18 7.11
CA LYS A 3 -55.92 -18.47 7.61
C LYS A 3 -55.32 -17.17 8.15
N THR A 4 -55.21 -17.06 9.46
CA THR A 4 -54.45 -15.99 10.12
C THR A 4 -52.98 -16.11 9.73
N MET A 5 -52.49 -15.24 8.85
CA MET A 5 -51.05 -15.09 8.61
C MET A 5 -50.41 -14.50 9.86
N ILE A 6 -49.68 -15.32 10.61
CA ILE A 6 -48.78 -14.84 11.66
C ILE A 6 -47.62 -14.14 10.95
N LEU A 7 -47.71 -12.83 10.79
CA LEU A 7 -46.57 -11.99 10.41
C LEU A 7 -45.59 -12.01 11.58
N THR A 8 -44.67 -12.96 11.59
CA THR A 8 -43.49 -12.90 12.46
C THR A 8 -42.77 -11.60 12.15
N LYS A 9 -42.75 -10.67 13.12
CA LYS A 9 -41.90 -9.47 13.05
C LYS A 9 -40.46 -9.93 12.82
N GLN A 10 -40.01 -9.89 11.58
CA GLN A 10 -38.59 -9.98 11.29
C GLN A 10 -37.98 -8.69 11.82
N TYR A 11 -37.28 -8.80 12.94
CA TYR A 11 -36.40 -7.73 13.42
C TYR A 11 -35.28 -7.57 12.39
N ARG A 12 -35.52 -6.72 11.39
CA ARG A 12 -34.48 -6.32 10.44
C ARG A 12 -33.45 -5.53 11.22
N CYS A 13 -32.20 -5.96 11.12
CA CYS A 13 -31.08 -5.25 11.70
C CYS A 13 -31.04 -3.80 11.17
N ILE A 14 -30.87 -2.83 12.07
CA ILE A 14 -30.73 -1.41 11.71
C ILE A 14 -29.41 -1.09 10.98
N HIS A 15 -28.48 -2.04 10.95
CA HIS A 15 -27.11 -1.82 10.48
C HIS A 15 -26.90 -2.10 8.98
N SER A 16 -27.70 -2.99 8.36
CA SER A 16 -27.70 -3.25 6.91
C SER A 16 -28.89 -4.11 6.49
N SER A 17 -29.43 -3.87 5.31
CA SER A 17 -30.44 -4.74 4.66
C SER A 17 -29.91 -6.14 4.35
N SER A 18 -28.58 -6.33 4.32
CA SER A 18 -27.93 -7.61 4.07
C SER A 18 -27.49 -8.35 5.35
N CYS A 19 -27.80 -7.84 6.56
CA CYS A 19 -27.37 -8.51 7.80
C CYS A 19 -28.17 -9.80 8.07
N GLN A 20 -27.48 -10.89 8.38
CA GLN A 20 -28.09 -12.17 8.82
C GLN A 20 -28.31 -12.26 10.34
N CYS A 21 -28.03 -11.19 11.08
CA CYS A 21 -28.08 -11.18 12.54
C CYS A 21 -29.52 -11.23 13.08
N THR A 22 -29.80 -12.21 13.95
CA THR A 22 -31.13 -12.44 14.54
C THR A 22 -31.28 -11.92 15.97
N LYS A 23 -30.17 -11.64 16.67
CA LYS A 23 -30.13 -11.16 18.08
C LYS A 23 -29.35 -9.85 18.30
N GLY A 24 -29.01 -9.12 17.22
CA GLY A 24 -28.14 -7.94 17.27
C GLY A 24 -26.65 -8.25 17.04
N HIS A 25 -25.84 -7.22 16.76
CA HIS A 25 -24.38 -7.33 16.68
C HIS A 25 -23.74 -7.16 18.06
N LEU A 26 -22.52 -7.68 18.24
CA LEU A 26 -21.62 -7.22 19.30
C LEU A 26 -21.41 -5.70 19.15
N SER A 27 -21.25 -4.98 20.27
CA SER A 27 -20.95 -3.54 20.20
C SER A 27 -19.59 -3.27 19.53
N GLU A 28 -19.40 -2.07 19.00
CA GLU A 28 -18.12 -1.66 18.41
C GLU A 28 -16.96 -1.83 19.42
N ASP A 29 -17.21 -1.55 20.70
CA ASP A 29 -16.23 -1.70 21.79
C ASP A 29 -15.79 -3.16 22.00
N VAL A 30 -16.72 -4.11 21.97
CA VAL A 30 -16.38 -5.53 22.11
C VAL A 30 -15.56 -5.98 20.90
N ILE A 31 -15.95 -5.57 19.69
CA ILE A 31 -15.19 -5.88 18.47
C ILE A 31 -13.78 -5.26 18.55
N PHE A 32 -13.68 -4.02 19.01
CA PHE A 32 -12.39 -3.34 19.20
C PHE A 32 -11.48 -4.13 20.14
N LEU A 33 -11.98 -4.53 21.32
CA LEU A 33 -11.21 -5.31 22.30
C LEU A 33 -10.78 -6.67 21.74
N VAL A 34 -11.65 -7.34 20.99
CA VAL A 34 -11.30 -8.59 20.29
C VAL A 34 -10.15 -8.36 19.31
N PHE A 35 -10.22 -7.33 18.47
CA PHE A 35 -9.15 -7.04 17.50
C PHE A 35 -7.86 -6.57 18.16
N GLN A 36 -7.94 -5.88 19.30
CA GLN A 36 -6.79 -5.54 20.13
C GLN A 36 -6.07 -6.82 20.62
N GLN A 37 -6.81 -7.80 21.14
CA GLN A 37 -6.25 -9.09 21.56
C GLN A 37 -5.70 -9.92 20.39
N LEU A 38 -6.28 -9.78 19.21
CA LEU A 38 -5.80 -10.41 17.98
C LEU A 38 -4.64 -9.64 17.32
N ASN A 39 -4.05 -8.67 18.01
CA ASN A 39 -2.96 -7.83 17.53
C ASN A 39 -3.25 -7.20 16.16
N TRP A 40 -4.49 -6.74 15.99
CA TRP A 40 -4.98 -6.09 14.77
C TRP A 40 -4.74 -6.90 13.50
N ASN A 41 -4.90 -8.23 13.57
CA ASN A 41 -4.61 -9.13 12.44
C ASN A 41 -5.33 -8.68 11.15
N PRO A 42 -4.59 -8.28 10.09
CA PRO A 42 -5.19 -7.66 8.92
C PRO A 42 -5.99 -8.65 8.06
N LYS A 43 -5.68 -9.96 8.12
CA LYS A 43 -6.49 -10.99 7.44
C LYS A 43 -7.88 -11.04 8.06
N LEU A 44 -7.97 -10.99 9.38
CA LEU A 44 -9.25 -10.99 10.10
C LEU A 44 -10.03 -9.68 9.88
N ILE A 45 -9.35 -8.54 9.81
CA ILE A 45 -10.00 -7.25 9.50
C ILE A 45 -10.62 -7.32 8.10
N ALA A 46 -9.88 -7.85 7.12
CA ALA A 46 -10.38 -8.02 5.75
C ALA A 46 -11.57 -9.00 5.69
N THR A 47 -11.48 -10.15 6.36
CA THR A 47 -12.58 -11.12 6.44
C THR A 47 -13.82 -10.51 7.07
N LEU A 48 -13.69 -9.79 8.18
CA LEU A 48 -14.81 -9.12 8.86
C LEU A 48 -15.47 -8.10 7.93
N SER A 49 -14.68 -7.32 7.20
CA SER A 49 -15.18 -6.30 6.26
C SER A 49 -16.06 -6.91 5.14
N CYS A 50 -15.84 -8.17 4.78
CA CYS A 50 -16.61 -8.86 3.74
C CYS A 50 -17.98 -9.38 4.23
N VAL A 51 -18.26 -9.35 5.53
CA VAL A 51 -19.49 -9.95 6.10
C VAL A 51 -20.71 -9.07 5.85
N CYS A 52 -20.63 -7.76 6.11
CA CYS A 52 -21.71 -6.82 5.82
C CYS A 52 -21.21 -5.36 5.78
N LYS A 53 -22.05 -4.45 5.28
CA LYS A 53 -21.74 -3.02 5.18
C LYS A 53 -21.33 -2.39 6.51
N TRP A 54 -22.02 -2.73 7.60
CA TRP A 54 -21.72 -2.18 8.92
C TRP A 54 -20.31 -2.56 9.40
N PHE A 55 -19.92 -3.81 9.20
CA PHE A 55 -18.57 -4.26 9.52
C PHE A 55 -17.50 -3.63 8.62
N ASP A 56 -17.78 -3.45 7.33
CA ASP A 56 -16.90 -2.73 6.41
C ASP A 56 -16.71 -1.26 6.84
N ASP A 57 -17.78 -0.59 7.26
CA ASP A 57 -17.74 0.79 7.75
C ASP A 57 -16.97 0.90 9.08
N LEU A 58 -17.20 -0.02 10.02
CA LEU A 58 -16.41 -0.12 11.26
C LEU A 58 -14.92 -0.36 10.96
N ALA A 59 -14.61 -1.29 10.06
CA ALA A 59 -13.23 -1.59 9.70
C ALA A 59 -12.51 -0.37 9.10
N LYS A 60 -13.17 0.35 8.18
CA LYS A 60 -12.63 1.57 7.55
C LYS A 60 -12.41 2.71 8.56
N ARG A 61 -13.34 2.92 9.49
CA ARG A 61 -13.26 4.02 10.47
C ARG A 61 -12.29 3.75 11.61
N VAL A 62 -12.23 2.50 12.09
CA VAL A 62 -11.57 2.15 13.36
C VAL A 62 -10.46 1.13 13.17
N LEU A 63 -10.77 -0.07 12.66
CA LEU A 63 -9.83 -1.20 12.73
C LEU A 63 -8.58 -0.99 11.89
N TRP A 64 -8.71 -0.49 10.66
CA TRP A 64 -7.54 -0.19 9.81
C TRP A 64 -6.67 0.93 10.37
N LYS A 65 -7.27 1.89 11.10
CA LYS A 65 -6.54 2.98 11.75
C LYS A 65 -5.64 2.44 12.85
N GLU A 66 -6.20 1.62 13.74
CA GLU A 66 -5.43 1.02 14.83
C GLU A 66 -4.39 0.02 14.32
N PHE A 67 -4.72 -0.77 13.30
CA PHE A 67 -3.74 -1.59 12.58
C PHE A 67 -2.54 -0.77 12.11
N CYS A 68 -2.75 0.35 11.41
CA CYS A 68 -1.66 1.18 10.89
C CYS A 68 -0.82 1.80 12.01
N ARG A 69 -1.48 2.27 13.08
CA ARG A 69 -0.83 2.85 14.27
C ARG A 69 0.06 1.86 14.99
N THR A 70 -0.42 0.65 15.22
CA THR A 70 0.37 -0.41 15.86
C THR A 70 1.49 -0.89 14.94
N ARG A 71 1.25 -1.00 13.63
CA ARG A 71 2.22 -1.56 12.67
C ARG A 71 3.39 -0.63 12.36
N ALA A 72 3.16 0.69 12.31
CA ALA A 72 4.18 1.67 11.89
C ALA A 72 4.10 3.00 12.69
N PRO A 73 4.20 2.96 14.03
CA PRO A 73 3.84 4.08 14.90
C PRO A 73 4.59 5.39 14.58
N LYS A 74 5.92 5.32 14.40
CA LYS A 74 6.74 6.50 14.08
C LYS A 74 6.36 7.14 12.74
N MET A 75 6.11 6.31 11.72
CA MET A 75 5.67 6.78 10.41
C MET A 75 4.27 7.40 10.51
N MET A 76 3.37 6.81 11.30
CA MET A 76 2.01 7.34 11.48
C MET A 76 2.02 8.71 12.15
N LEU A 77 2.80 8.86 13.23
CA LEU A 77 2.97 10.16 13.88
C LEU A 77 3.50 11.22 12.90
N ASP A 78 4.50 10.87 12.09
CA ASP A 78 5.06 11.79 11.10
C ASP A 78 4.04 12.18 10.02
N LEU A 79 3.32 11.20 9.44
CA LEU A 79 2.31 11.45 8.41
C LEU A 79 1.11 12.28 8.93
N GLN A 80 0.72 12.10 10.19
CA GLN A 80 -0.38 12.84 10.81
C GLN A 80 0.01 14.27 11.25
N SER A 81 1.30 14.54 11.51
CA SER A 81 1.77 15.82 12.06
C SER A 81 1.50 17.06 11.18
N SER A 82 1.21 16.89 9.89
CA SER A 82 1.10 18.01 8.94
C SER A 82 -0.31 18.50 8.67
N GLY A 83 -1.31 18.05 9.42
CA GLY A 83 -2.72 18.46 9.24
C GLY A 83 -3.28 18.19 7.83
N SER A 84 -2.54 17.46 6.99
CA SER A 84 -2.96 17.13 5.64
C SER A 84 -3.91 15.94 5.69
N HIS A 85 -5.09 16.11 5.11
CA HIS A 85 -6.16 15.12 4.97
C HIS A 85 -5.76 13.80 4.24
N SER A 86 -4.48 13.54 3.97
CA SER A 86 -4.04 12.38 3.17
C SER A 86 -4.18 11.05 3.91
N VAL A 87 -4.10 11.04 5.25
CA VAL A 87 -4.29 9.82 6.06
C VAL A 87 -5.68 9.79 6.72
N ASP A 88 -6.24 10.95 7.05
CA ASP A 88 -7.56 11.07 7.68
C ASP A 88 -8.67 10.73 6.67
N GLY A 89 -8.96 9.43 6.57
CA GLY A 89 -10.05 8.90 5.76
C GLY A 89 -9.68 7.72 4.87
N ASN A 90 -8.38 7.42 4.70
CA ASN A 90 -7.94 6.32 3.83
C ASN A 90 -7.05 5.27 4.52
N TRP A 91 -7.36 4.97 5.78
CA TRP A 91 -6.69 3.95 6.59
C TRP A 91 -6.67 2.58 5.91
N ARG A 92 -7.73 2.22 5.18
CA ARG A 92 -7.77 0.96 4.42
C ARG A 92 -6.70 0.91 3.33
N ALA A 93 -6.53 1.97 2.54
CA ALA A 93 -5.51 1.98 1.50
C ALA A 93 -4.11 1.97 2.09
N LEU A 94 -3.89 2.71 3.18
CA LEU A 94 -2.62 2.69 3.90
C LEU A 94 -2.35 1.29 4.49
N GLY A 95 -3.32 0.69 5.15
CA GLY A 95 -3.22 -0.67 5.69
C GLY A 95 -2.87 -1.67 4.59
N LYS A 96 -3.55 -1.59 3.44
CA LYS A 96 -3.22 -2.38 2.24
C LYS A 96 -1.79 -2.11 1.77
N LEU A 97 -1.37 -0.86 1.67
CA LEU A 97 0.00 -0.46 1.30
C LEU A 97 1.05 -1.00 2.29
N LEU A 98 0.75 -1.12 3.57
CA LEU A 98 1.70 -1.66 4.54
C LEU A 98 1.96 -3.15 4.34
N ILE A 99 0.94 -3.91 3.92
CA ILE A 99 0.95 -5.38 3.99
C ILE A 99 0.78 -6.11 2.68
N TYR A 100 0.52 -5.43 1.56
CA TYR A 100 0.19 -6.09 0.31
C TYR A 100 1.20 -5.73 -0.77
N CYS A 101 1.89 -6.74 -1.29
CA CYS A 101 2.57 -6.64 -2.57
C CYS A 101 1.50 -6.81 -3.66
N SER A 102 1.39 -5.85 -4.59
CA SER A 102 0.42 -5.96 -5.68
C SER A 102 0.82 -7.00 -6.73
N GLY A 103 2.11 -7.34 -6.80
CA GLY A 103 2.68 -8.05 -7.93
C GLY A 103 2.42 -7.30 -9.24
N CYS A 104 2.34 -8.04 -10.33
CA CYS A 104 1.97 -7.54 -11.66
C CYS A 104 1.13 -8.57 -12.43
N THR A 105 0.30 -8.08 -13.33
CA THR A 105 -0.50 -8.89 -14.26
C THR A 105 -0.14 -8.53 -15.68
N LYS A 106 -0.19 -9.50 -16.60
CA LYS A 106 0.06 -9.23 -18.03
C LYS A 106 -0.82 -8.09 -18.54
N GLY A 107 -0.19 -7.09 -19.16
CA GLY A 107 -0.86 -5.90 -19.69
C GLY A 107 -1.26 -4.85 -18.63
N GLY A 108 -0.79 -5.00 -17.38
CA GLY A 108 -0.95 -4.00 -16.33
C GLY A 108 0.17 -2.95 -16.32
N LEU A 109 0.44 -2.38 -15.15
CA LEU A 109 1.46 -1.32 -14.96
C LEU A 109 2.89 -1.74 -15.32
N PHE A 110 3.23 -3.01 -15.09
CA PHE A 110 4.57 -3.55 -15.28
C PHE A 110 4.45 -4.70 -16.27
N ASN A 111 5.10 -4.57 -17.43
CA ASN A 111 4.88 -5.43 -18.59
C ASN A 111 5.44 -6.86 -18.42
N ASN A 112 5.00 -7.73 -19.34
CA ASN A 112 5.47 -9.09 -19.69
C ASN A 112 5.51 -10.20 -18.63
N ILE A 113 5.50 -9.88 -17.34
CA ILE A 113 5.57 -10.88 -16.26
C ILE A 113 4.21 -10.97 -15.55
N ASN A 114 3.86 -12.15 -15.03
CA ASN A 114 2.69 -12.34 -14.18
C ASN A 114 3.12 -12.83 -12.80
N ILE A 115 3.13 -11.91 -11.83
CA ILE A 115 3.48 -12.21 -10.44
C ILE A 115 2.24 -11.94 -9.58
N PRO A 116 1.65 -12.97 -8.94
CA PRO A 116 0.45 -12.77 -8.13
C PRO A 116 0.75 -11.92 -6.89
N GLY A 117 -0.13 -10.97 -6.61
CA GLY A 117 -0.03 -10.18 -5.38
C GLY A 117 -0.32 -11.02 -4.12
N HIS A 118 0.35 -10.68 -3.01
CA HIS A 118 0.26 -11.43 -1.76
C HIS A 118 0.43 -10.54 -0.53
N PHE A 119 0.13 -11.10 0.65
CA PHE A 119 0.48 -10.46 1.91
C PHE A 119 1.98 -10.58 2.16
N VAL A 120 2.61 -9.46 2.50
CA VAL A 120 4.01 -9.43 2.94
C VAL A 120 4.10 -9.69 4.44
N TYR A 121 5.11 -10.45 4.86
CA TYR A 121 5.30 -10.81 6.25
C TYR A 121 5.85 -9.63 7.08
N ARG A 122 6.70 -8.79 6.48
CA ARG A 122 7.34 -7.64 7.14
C ARG A 122 6.99 -6.32 6.44
N THR A 123 6.51 -5.36 7.23
CA THR A 123 6.27 -3.98 6.83
C THR A 123 7.43 -3.15 7.35
N ARG A 124 8.48 -3.01 6.55
CA ARG A 124 9.62 -2.13 6.85
C ARG A 124 9.59 -0.98 5.87
N PHE A 125 9.31 0.22 6.36
CA PHE A 125 9.34 1.46 5.58
C PHE A 125 10.39 2.38 6.16
N SER A 126 11.22 2.97 5.30
CA SER A 126 12.36 3.79 5.69
C SER A 126 12.31 5.15 5.00
N ARG A 127 12.34 6.21 5.83
CA ARG A 127 12.48 7.60 5.36
C ARG A 127 13.85 7.84 4.75
N THR A 128 14.89 7.21 5.29
CA THR A 128 16.26 7.30 4.74
C THR A 128 16.31 6.69 3.35
N SER A 129 15.70 5.52 3.16
CA SER A 129 15.61 4.88 1.83
C SER A 129 14.84 5.76 0.85
N GLY A 130 13.74 6.37 1.30
CA GLY A 130 12.98 7.28 0.44
C GLY A 130 13.75 8.51 -0.05
N LYS A 131 14.78 8.97 0.66
CA LYS A 131 15.64 10.08 0.16
C LYS A 131 16.36 9.71 -1.14
N SER A 132 16.67 8.42 -1.35
CA SER A 132 17.33 7.94 -2.57
C SER A 132 16.41 7.97 -3.80
N PHE A 133 15.10 8.12 -3.61
CA PHE A 133 14.10 8.23 -4.69
C PHE A 133 13.72 9.68 -5.00
N LEU A 134 14.40 10.66 -4.40
CA LEU A 134 14.13 12.08 -4.60
C LEU A 134 15.27 12.73 -5.38
N LEU A 135 14.91 13.38 -6.49
CA LEU A 135 15.81 14.30 -7.19
C LEU A 135 16.35 15.37 -6.22
N PRO A 136 17.56 15.93 -6.46
CA PRO A 136 18.17 16.92 -5.59
C PRO A 136 17.24 18.08 -5.20
N GLN A 137 16.43 18.57 -6.14
CA GLN A 137 15.50 19.69 -5.90
C GLN A 137 14.34 19.31 -4.97
N CYS A 138 14.01 18.02 -4.86
CA CYS A 138 12.90 17.46 -4.08
C CYS A 138 13.33 16.90 -2.72
N ARG A 139 14.61 16.96 -2.33
CA ARG A 139 15.12 16.33 -1.09
C ARG A 139 14.50 16.80 0.22
N THR A 140 13.77 17.92 0.20
CA THR A 140 13.00 18.41 1.35
C THR A 140 11.66 17.70 1.53
N ASP A 141 11.16 17.03 0.49
CA ASP A 141 9.96 16.20 0.60
C ASP A 141 10.27 14.97 1.46
N VAL A 142 9.22 14.43 2.08
CA VAL A 142 9.33 13.23 2.91
C VAL A 142 8.64 12.08 2.20
N LEU A 143 9.41 11.06 1.89
CA LEU A 143 8.96 9.82 1.29
C LEU A 143 9.45 8.66 2.16
N TYR A 144 8.55 7.74 2.47
CA TYR A 144 8.85 6.46 3.07
C TYR A 144 8.81 5.39 1.99
N VAL A 145 9.83 4.55 1.88
CA VAL A 145 9.87 3.44 0.91
C VAL A 145 10.13 2.14 1.64
N SER A 146 9.48 1.07 1.20
CA SER A 146 9.68 -0.26 1.74
C SER A 146 10.92 -0.93 1.17
N ASP A 147 11.45 -1.91 1.88
CA ASP A 147 12.32 -2.89 1.23
C ASP A 147 11.54 -3.60 0.10
N PRO A 148 12.20 -4.01 -0.99
CA PRO A 148 11.58 -4.82 -2.01
C PRO A 148 11.03 -6.13 -1.45
N CYS A 149 9.90 -6.56 -1.99
CA CYS A 149 9.49 -7.95 -1.94
C CYS A 149 10.14 -8.66 -3.12
N GLU A 150 11.00 -9.62 -2.83
CA GLU A 150 11.77 -10.37 -3.83
C GLU A 150 10.89 -11.50 -4.39
N HIS A 151 10.89 -11.62 -5.71
CA HIS A 151 10.22 -12.65 -6.45
C HIS A 151 11.24 -13.25 -7.42
N LEU A 152 11.56 -14.52 -7.19
CA LEU A 152 12.41 -15.26 -8.10
C LEU A 152 11.71 -15.32 -9.46
N ASP A 153 12.36 -14.77 -10.48
CA ASP A 153 11.85 -14.93 -11.84
C ASP A 153 12.07 -16.36 -12.31
N GLN A 154 11.11 -16.89 -13.08
CA GLN A 154 11.23 -18.20 -13.73
C GLN A 154 11.74 -18.05 -15.17
N GLY A 155 12.14 -16.85 -15.59
CA GLY A 155 12.68 -16.51 -16.90
C GLY A 155 14.13 -15.98 -16.86
N ASP A 156 14.60 -15.45 -18.00
CA ASP A 156 16.00 -15.05 -18.21
C ASP A 156 16.34 -13.64 -17.65
N GLU A 157 15.37 -12.86 -17.15
CA GLU A 157 15.57 -11.44 -16.77
C GLU A 157 16.04 -11.23 -15.32
N GLY A 158 16.17 -12.30 -14.53
CA GLY A 158 16.69 -12.27 -13.16
C GLY A 158 15.65 -11.90 -12.09
N ASP A 159 16.05 -11.89 -10.82
CA ASP A 159 15.13 -11.72 -9.70
C ASP A 159 14.46 -10.33 -9.70
N VAL A 160 13.15 -10.31 -9.43
CA VAL A 160 12.34 -9.10 -9.47
C VAL A 160 12.00 -8.61 -8.06
N GLY A 161 12.22 -7.32 -7.81
CA GLY A 161 11.88 -6.66 -6.56
C GLY A 161 10.68 -5.73 -6.70
N PHE A 162 9.59 -5.98 -5.97
CA PHE A 162 8.47 -5.04 -5.86
C PHE A 162 8.59 -4.18 -4.60
N PHE A 163 8.64 -2.86 -4.78
CA PHE A 163 8.69 -1.91 -3.66
C PHE A 163 7.49 -0.96 -3.68
N ARG A 164 7.25 -0.36 -2.52
CA ARG A 164 6.09 0.52 -2.29
C ARG A 164 6.48 1.65 -1.36
N GLY A 165 5.75 2.75 -1.43
CA GLY A 165 6.11 3.94 -0.67
C GLY A 165 4.94 4.87 -0.43
N ILE A 166 5.13 5.82 0.47
CA ILE A 166 4.14 6.86 0.76
C ILE A 166 4.83 8.19 1.01
N PHE A 167 4.39 9.21 0.28
CA PHE A 167 4.76 10.59 0.50
C PHE A 167 3.98 11.18 1.67
N LYS A 168 4.67 11.94 2.52
CA LYS A 168 4.04 12.88 3.44
C LYS A 168 3.61 14.12 2.66
N SER A 169 2.37 14.56 2.86
CA SER A 169 1.84 15.80 2.28
C SER A 169 2.07 15.93 0.77
N PHE A 170 1.86 14.86 0.00
CA PHE A 170 2.18 14.81 -1.43
C PHE A 170 1.56 15.95 -2.25
N SER A 171 0.34 16.39 -1.90
CA SER A 171 -0.35 17.52 -2.54
C SER A 171 0.48 18.81 -2.53
N MET A 172 1.32 19.01 -1.51
CA MET A 172 2.18 20.17 -1.30
C MET A 172 3.65 19.92 -1.69
N SER A 173 4.01 18.68 -2.02
CA SER A 173 5.38 18.25 -2.30
C SER A 173 5.98 18.94 -3.53
N LYS A 174 7.31 19.09 -3.52
CA LYS A 174 8.07 19.53 -4.69
C LYS A 174 8.01 18.52 -5.83
N VAL A 175 7.99 17.22 -5.53
CA VAL A 175 7.78 16.15 -6.53
C VAL A 175 6.51 16.41 -7.33
N ARG A 176 5.37 16.64 -6.66
CA ARG A 176 4.10 16.94 -7.35
C ARG A 176 4.19 18.22 -8.17
N LYS A 177 4.80 19.29 -7.62
CA LYS A 177 5.00 20.55 -8.37
C LYS A 177 5.84 20.32 -9.62
N MET A 178 6.88 19.49 -9.56
CA MET A 178 7.72 19.14 -10.71
C MET A 178 6.97 18.31 -11.75
N LEU A 179 6.19 17.31 -11.34
CA LEU A 179 5.34 16.52 -12.26
C LEU A 179 4.40 17.43 -13.05
N ILE A 180 3.76 18.40 -12.38
CA ILE A 180 2.90 19.40 -13.03
C ILE A 180 3.71 20.31 -13.97
N LYS A 181 4.86 20.84 -13.51
CA LYS A 181 5.74 21.70 -14.31
C LYS A 181 6.21 21.01 -15.59
N ARG A 182 6.49 19.70 -15.52
CA ARG A 182 6.89 18.86 -16.65
C ARG A 182 5.72 18.37 -17.50
N LYS A 183 4.48 18.77 -17.19
CA LYS A 183 3.26 18.34 -17.88
C LYS A 183 3.14 16.82 -17.96
N ALA A 184 3.57 16.12 -16.91
CA ALA A 184 3.51 14.66 -16.83
C ALA A 184 2.06 14.19 -16.95
N GLN A 185 1.82 13.26 -17.86
CA GLN A 185 0.50 12.70 -18.10
C GLN A 185 0.17 11.64 -17.06
N LEU A 186 -1.08 11.60 -16.63
CA LEU A 186 -1.57 10.49 -15.81
C LEU A 186 -1.70 9.24 -16.69
N HIS A 187 -1.45 8.08 -16.10
CA HIS A 187 -1.64 6.80 -16.76
C HIS A 187 -3.09 6.67 -17.26
N PRO A 188 -3.31 6.32 -18.54
CA PRO A 188 -4.64 6.38 -19.16
C PRO A 188 -5.63 5.42 -18.50
N THR A 189 -5.22 4.16 -18.30
CA THR A 189 -6.09 3.07 -17.84
C THR A 189 -5.87 2.74 -16.36
N GLU A 190 -4.63 2.43 -15.99
CA GLU A 190 -4.26 1.95 -14.68
C GLU A 190 -4.48 2.94 -13.53
N VAL A 191 -4.69 2.37 -12.34
CA VAL A 191 -4.94 3.09 -11.09
C VAL A 191 -4.16 2.46 -9.95
N CYS A 192 -3.92 3.24 -8.90
CA CYS A 192 -3.22 2.77 -7.71
C CYS A 192 -3.89 1.52 -7.12
N PRO A 193 -3.18 0.39 -6.94
CA PRO A 193 -3.78 -0.83 -6.41
C PRO A 193 -4.23 -0.68 -4.95
N TYR A 194 -3.72 0.33 -4.24
CA TYR A 194 -4.02 0.61 -2.84
C TYR A 194 -5.28 1.47 -2.66
N CYS A 195 -5.38 2.59 -3.41
CA CYS A 195 -6.46 3.59 -3.22
C CYS A 195 -7.27 3.91 -4.48
N LYS A 196 -6.98 3.29 -5.62
CA LYS A 196 -7.66 3.48 -6.90
C LYS A 196 -7.54 4.89 -7.51
N ALA A 197 -6.69 5.75 -6.95
CA ALA A 197 -6.38 7.04 -7.57
C ALA A 197 -5.54 6.88 -8.84
N LYS A 198 -5.65 7.85 -9.76
CA LYS A 198 -4.80 7.94 -10.96
C LYS A 198 -3.31 8.07 -10.60
N LEU A 199 -2.46 7.62 -11.52
CA LEU A 199 -1.02 7.46 -11.34
C LEU A 199 -0.24 8.31 -12.33
N TRP A 200 0.90 8.85 -11.93
CA TRP A 200 1.93 9.35 -12.83
C TRP A 200 3.03 8.29 -13.01
N SER A 201 3.50 8.09 -14.24
CA SER A 201 4.76 7.38 -14.48
C SER A 201 5.92 8.30 -14.13
N MET A 202 6.79 7.84 -13.23
CA MET A 202 7.95 8.63 -12.82
C MET A 202 9.06 8.54 -13.86
N GLN A 203 9.13 7.44 -14.63
CA GLN A 203 10.06 7.26 -15.74
C GLN A 203 9.71 8.20 -16.90
N GLN A 204 8.45 8.22 -17.37
CA GLN A 204 8.03 9.11 -18.46
C GLN A 204 8.16 10.60 -18.10
N ALA A 205 8.11 10.92 -16.81
CA ALA A 205 8.31 12.27 -16.32
C ALA A 205 9.79 12.62 -16.03
N GLU A 206 10.73 11.70 -16.28
CA GLU A 206 12.17 11.82 -15.99
C GLU A 206 12.47 12.12 -14.50
N MET A 207 11.65 11.57 -13.61
CA MET A 207 11.67 11.82 -12.16
C MET A 207 12.39 10.73 -11.35
N ILE A 208 13.03 9.76 -12.01
CA ILE A 208 13.78 8.67 -11.37
C ILE A 208 15.25 9.09 -11.22
N PRO A 209 15.76 9.29 -9.99
CA PRO A 209 17.18 9.50 -9.76
C PRO A 209 17.95 8.18 -9.82
N GLN A 210 19.20 8.22 -10.31
CA GLN A 210 20.10 7.05 -10.30
C GLN A 210 20.36 6.51 -8.88
N SER A 211 20.26 7.32 -7.82
CA SER A 211 20.39 6.83 -6.45
C SER A 211 19.33 5.79 -6.05
N ALA A 212 18.23 5.67 -6.81
CA ALA A 212 17.19 4.68 -6.56
C ALA A 212 17.70 3.24 -6.82
N SER A 213 18.43 2.99 -7.91
CA SER A 213 19.01 1.68 -8.25
C SER A 213 20.04 1.23 -7.24
N CYS A 214 20.96 2.13 -6.88
CA CYS A 214 21.93 1.84 -5.84
C CYS A 214 21.25 1.49 -4.50
N ARG A 215 20.14 2.17 -4.16
CA ARG A 215 19.43 1.88 -2.91
C ARG A 215 18.72 0.52 -2.95
N LEU A 216 18.19 0.13 -4.11
CA LEU A 216 17.49 -1.13 -4.28
C LEU A 216 18.42 -2.33 -4.50
N GLY A 217 19.70 -2.09 -4.80
CA GLY A 217 20.58 -3.15 -5.28
C GLY A 217 20.10 -3.67 -6.63
N ALA A 218 19.69 -2.76 -7.52
CA ALA A 218 19.11 -3.08 -8.83
C ALA A 218 20.00 -2.54 -9.95
N TYR A 219 19.83 -3.08 -11.17
CA TYR A 219 20.47 -2.53 -12.37
C TYR A 219 20.00 -1.09 -12.66
N ASP A 220 20.92 -0.25 -13.15
CA ASP A 220 20.74 1.21 -13.22
C ASP A 220 19.63 1.71 -14.16
N ASP A 221 19.07 0.85 -15.03
CA ASP A 221 17.96 1.18 -15.93
C ASP A 221 16.74 0.25 -15.78
N CYS A 222 16.78 -0.65 -14.80
CA CYS A 222 15.74 -1.65 -14.57
C CYS A 222 14.83 -1.22 -13.42
N ILE A 223 14.48 0.07 -13.33
CA ILE A 223 13.56 0.59 -12.33
C ILE A 223 12.41 1.32 -12.99
N GLU A 224 11.21 0.88 -12.66
CA GLU A 224 9.99 1.57 -13.04
C GLU A 224 9.13 1.78 -11.80
N TYR A 225 8.67 3.01 -11.57
CA TYR A 225 7.70 3.26 -10.52
C TYR A 225 6.72 4.38 -10.85
N TYR A 226 5.59 4.30 -10.16
CA TYR A 226 4.45 5.17 -10.31
C TYR A 226 4.14 5.84 -8.98
N VAL A 227 3.60 7.06 -9.03
CA VAL A 227 3.09 7.77 -7.86
C VAL A 227 1.66 8.21 -8.10
N CYS A 228 0.75 7.87 -7.18
CA CYS A 228 -0.67 8.24 -7.30
C CYS A 228 -0.96 9.64 -6.76
N LEU A 229 -2.13 10.18 -7.09
CA LEU A 229 -2.58 11.49 -6.61
C LEU A 229 -2.63 11.62 -5.07
N ASN A 230 -2.72 10.50 -4.35
CA ASN A 230 -2.67 10.44 -2.89
C ASN A 230 -1.26 10.21 -2.33
N GLY A 231 -0.22 10.18 -3.17
CA GLY A 231 1.18 10.03 -2.75
C GLY A 231 1.62 8.60 -2.50
N HIS A 232 0.84 7.58 -2.90
CA HIS A 232 1.32 6.19 -2.86
C HIS A 232 2.27 5.93 -4.02
N MET A 233 3.43 5.37 -3.70
CA MET A 233 4.41 4.86 -4.63
C MET A 233 4.26 3.34 -4.76
N LEU A 234 4.41 2.84 -5.98
CA LEU A 234 4.58 1.43 -6.30
C LEU A 234 5.59 1.31 -7.43
N GLY A 235 6.49 0.35 -7.32
CA GLY A 235 7.52 0.14 -8.32
C GLY A 235 7.99 -1.29 -8.39
N ILE A 236 8.67 -1.56 -9.48
CA ILE A 236 9.33 -2.81 -9.82
C ILE A 236 10.80 -2.50 -10.11
N CYS A 237 11.66 -3.45 -9.81
CA CYS A 237 13.05 -3.41 -10.24
C CYS A 237 13.60 -4.80 -10.55
N THR A 238 14.62 -4.88 -11.40
CA THR A 238 15.44 -6.09 -11.56
C THR A 238 16.61 -6.01 -10.59
N LEU A 239 16.66 -6.96 -9.66
CA LEU A 239 17.65 -7.03 -8.59
C LEU A 239 18.98 -7.56 -9.15
N LEU A 240 20.07 -7.02 -8.61
CA LEU A 240 21.40 -7.57 -8.83
C LEU A 240 21.49 -8.95 -8.15
N PRO A 241 22.13 -9.95 -8.78
CA PRO A 241 22.43 -11.20 -8.11
C PRO A 241 23.20 -10.94 -6.82
N LEU A 242 22.84 -11.64 -5.75
CA LEU A 242 23.67 -11.68 -4.55
C LEU A 242 24.91 -12.52 -4.87
N SER A 243 25.98 -11.89 -5.36
CA SER A 243 27.29 -12.53 -5.41
C SER A 243 27.91 -12.42 -4.03
N ASP A 244 27.96 -13.52 -3.28
CA ASP A 244 28.83 -13.66 -2.12
C ASP A 244 30.28 -13.71 -2.62
N SER A 245 30.83 -12.58 -3.05
CA SER A 245 32.26 -12.47 -3.30
C SER A 245 32.97 -12.21 -1.97
N GLU A 246 32.90 -13.18 -1.05
CA GLU A 246 34.05 -13.45 -0.19
C GLU A 246 35.08 -14.23 -1.03
N GLU A 247 35.65 -13.58 -2.04
CA GLU A 247 37.01 -13.96 -2.44
C GLU A 247 37.89 -13.48 -1.30
N ALA A 248 38.12 -14.39 -0.35
CA ALA A 248 39.21 -14.26 0.60
C ALA A 248 40.46 -13.91 -0.19
N SER A 249 40.94 -12.67 -0.03
CA SER A 249 42.28 -12.29 -0.46
C SER A 249 43.28 -13.02 0.43
N GLU A 250 43.45 -14.31 0.18
CA GLU A 250 44.72 -14.98 0.42
C GLU A 250 45.57 -14.77 -0.83
N LEU A 251 46.85 -14.44 -0.63
CA LEU A 251 47.91 -14.13 -1.62
C LEU A 251 47.94 -12.64 -2.02
N GLU A 252 48.91 -11.79 -1.65
CA GLU A 252 50.31 -11.91 -1.17
C GLU A 252 50.62 -10.86 -0.07
#